data_AF-A0A182VYC9-F1
#
_entry.id   AF-A0A182VYC9-F1
#
_cell.length_a   1.000
_cell.length_b   1.000
_cell.length_c   1.000
_cell.angle_alpha   90.00
_cell.angle_beta   90.00
_cell.angle_gamma   90.00
#
_symmetry.space_group_name_H-M   'P 1'
#
loop_
_entity.id
_entity.type
_entity.pdbx_description
1 polymer ?
#
loop_
_entity_poly.entity_id
_entity_poly.type
_entity_poly.pdbx_seq_one_letter_code
_entity_poly.pdbx_strand_id
1 'polypeptide(L)'
;MVAVKRNFVLLSLLLIGSSLWPSGHCNLVDISKVSLDTRYYVFFSCVRDMNVPEDLVALYAEDILPDDQVTCCVIRCVGMRLGIYDDMNGLDVDKQYERVKDRLTIDEATYKRGLRNCIRNVQRGRNLNACERAYLIITRCQGGTVRNSINQQLNEIKICD
;
A
#
# COMPACT_ATOMS: atom_id res chain seq x y z
N MET A 1 -43.05 -38.50 -36.86
CA MET A 1 -44.25 -37.65 -37.04
C MET A 1 -45.14 -37.79 -35.82
N VAL A 2 -45.10 -36.87 -34.85
CA VAL A 2 -46.22 -36.64 -33.92
C VAL A 2 -46.17 -35.16 -33.53
N ALA A 3 -47.29 -34.50 -33.77
CA ALA A 3 -47.53 -33.08 -33.51
C ALA A 3 -47.61 -32.79 -32.01
N VAL A 4 -46.95 -31.72 -31.56
CA VAL A 4 -47.16 -31.17 -30.22
C VAL A 4 -48.12 -29.98 -30.32
N LYS A 5 -49.23 -30.15 -29.60
CA LYS A 5 -50.44 -29.31 -29.57
C LYS A 5 -50.15 -27.98 -28.86
N ARG A 6 -50.41 -26.87 -29.55
CA ARG A 6 -50.28 -25.50 -29.04
C ARG A 6 -51.50 -25.16 -28.17
N ASN A 7 -51.31 -25.05 -26.85
CA ASN A 7 -52.32 -24.48 -25.95
C ASN A 7 -51.92 -23.05 -25.58
N PHE A 8 -52.75 -22.10 -26.01
CA PHE A 8 -52.77 -20.72 -25.56
C PHE A 8 -53.19 -20.67 -24.09
N VAL A 9 -52.35 -20.13 -23.21
CA VAL A 9 -52.81 -19.61 -21.92
C VAL A 9 -52.23 -18.21 -21.73
N LEU A 10 -53.13 -17.36 -21.28
CA LEU A 10 -53.14 -15.91 -21.28
C LEU A 10 -51.94 -15.25 -20.58
N LEU A 11 -51.58 -14.12 -21.18
CA LEU A 11 -50.55 -13.15 -20.79
C LEU A 11 -50.84 -12.54 -19.41
N SER A 12 -50.14 -13.00 -18.38
CA SER A 12 -49.99 -12.25 -17.12
C SER A 12 -48.81 -11.30 -17.29
N LEU A 13 -49.09 -10.03 -17.64
CA LEU A 13 -48.13 -8.93 -17.54
C LEU A 13 -47.76 -8.73 -16.06
N LEU A 14 -46.78 -9.48 -15.57
CA LEU A 14 -46.01 -9.08 -14.40
C LEU A 14 -45.16 -7.90 -14.83
N LEU A 15 -45.60 -6.69 -14.46
CA LEU A 15 -44.72 -5.55 -14.32
C LEU A 15 -43.72 -5.90 -13.21
N ILE A 16 -42.68 -6.64 -13.57
CA ILE A 16 -41.44 -6.60 -12.83
C ILE A 16 -40.96 -5.18 -13.06
N GLY A 17 -41.27 -4.30 -12.11
CA GLY A 17 -40.55 -3.06 -11.94
C GLY A 17 -39.11 -3.45 -11.71
N SER A 18 -38.36 -3.56 -12.81
CA SER A 18 -36.91 -3.58 -12.80
C SER A 18 -36.52 -2.25 -12.17
N SER A 19 -36.34 -2.24 -10.85
CA SER A 19 -35.45 -1.29 -10.22
C SER A 19 -34.10 -1.52 -10.86
N LEU A 20 -33.86 -0.87 -11.99
CA LEU A 20 -32.55 -0.45 -12.46
C LEU A 20 -32.03 0.45 -11.34
N TRP A 21 -31.57 -0.16 -10.25
CA TRP A 21 -30.56 0.48 -9.43
C TRP A 21 -29.39 0.67 -10.39
N PRO A 22 -28.97 1.92 -10.65
CA PRO A 22 -27.73 2.12 -11.36
C PRO A 22 -26.69 1.37 -10.56
N SER A 23 -26.06 0.36 -11.15
CA SER A 23 -24.80 -0.11 -10.64
C SER A 23 -23.88 1.09 -10.79
N GLY A 24 -23.76 1.90 -9.74
CA GLY A 24 -22.89 3.06 -9.67
C GLY A 24 -21.49 2.56 -9.97
N HIS A 25 -21.08 2.67 -11.24
CA HIS A 25 -19.74 2.32 -11.66
C HIS A 25 -18.84 3.46 -11.20
N CYS A 26 -18.21 3.28 -10.04
CA CYS A 26 -17.21 4.21 -9.53
C CYS A 26 -15.95 4.13 -10.39
N ASN A 27 -15.94 4.84 -11.52
CA ASN A 27 -14.81 4.85 -12.46
C ASN A 27 -14.11 6.21 -12.54
N LEU A 28 -14.63 7.25 -11.88
CA LEU A 28 -14.00 8.57 -11.87
C LEU A 28 -13.16 8.73 -10.60
N VAL A 29 -11.85 8.82 -10.78
CA VAL A 29 -10.85 9.01 -9.73
C VAL A 29 -10.44 10.47 -9.72
N ASP A 30 -10.58 11.17 -8.59
CA ASP A 30 -10.14 12.56 -8.44
C ASP A 30 -8.63 12.65 -8.20
N ILE A 31 -7.85 12.68 -9.28
CA ILE A 31 -6.38 12.72 -9.21
C ILE A 31 -5.87 13.97 -8.47
N SER A 32 -6.66 15.05 -8.39
CA SER A 32 -6.27 16.24 -7.63
C SER A 32 -6.21 16.02 -6.11
N LYS A 33 -6.89 14.98 -5.61
CA LYS A 33 -6.86 14.53 -4.21
C LYS A 33 -5.75 13.51 -3.93
N VAL A 34 -5.06 13.01 -4.96
CA VAL A 34 -3.88 12.17 -4.80
C VAL A 34 -2.75 13.05 -4.29
N SER A 35 -2.49 13.00 -2.99
CA SER A 35 -1.21 13.44 -2.45
C SER A 35 -0.17 12.44 -2.94
N LEU A 36 0.62 12.82 -3.96
CA LEU A 36 1.88 12.14 -4.28
C LEU A 36 2.75 12.27 -3.04
N ASP A 37 2.68 11.25 -2.20
CA ASP A 37 3.35 11.22 -0.92
C ASP A 37 4.86 11.40 -1.17
N THR A 38 5.53 12.22 -0.35
CA THR A 38 6.97 12.49 -0.47
C THR A 38 7.80 11.21 -0.59
N ARG A 39 7.36 10.10 0.01
CA ARG A 39 7.95 8.76 -0.13
C ARG A 39 7.90 8.26 -1.57
N TYR A 40 6.82 8.46 -2.34
CA TYR A 40 6.76 8.07 -3.76
C TYR A 40 7.83 8.80 -4.59
N TYR A 41 7.92 10.13 -4.45
CA TYR A 41 8.95 10.91 -5.14
C TYR A 41 10.36 10.46 -4.74
N VAL A 42 10.59 10.25 -3.44
CA VAL A 42 11.87 9.78 -2.92
C VAL A 42 12.20 8.36 -3.39
N PHE A 43 11.22 7.46 -3.45
CA PHE A 43 11.36 6.08 -3.91
C PHE A 43 11.84 6.04 -5.36
N PHE A 44 11.12 6.69 -6.28
CA PHE A 44 11.52 6.70 -7.68
C PHE A 44 12.84 7.44 -7.92
N SER A 45 13.15 8.46 -7.12
CA SER A 45 14.48 9.07 -7.18
C SER A 45 15.59 8.10 -6.73
N CYS A 46 15.37 7.28 -5.71
CA CYS A 46 16.33 6.24 -5.31
C CYS A 46 16.47 5.14 -6.38
N VAL A 47 15.37 4.69 -6.98
CA VAL A 47 15.36 3.72 -8.07
C VAL A 47 16.20 4.21 -9.25
N ARG A 48 16.00 5.48 -9.67
CA ARG A 48 16.78 6.11 -10.73
C ARG A 48 18.26 6.22 -10.36
N ASP A 49 18.57 6.78 -9.19
CA ASP A 49 19.95 7.13 -8.81
C ASP A 49 20.82 5.87 -8.57
N MET A 50 20.22 4.71 -8.32
CA MET A 50 20.93 3.43 -8.19
C MET A 50 20.88 2.57 -9.46
N ASN A 51 20.30 3.09 -10.56
CA ASN A 51 20.20 2.39 -11.83
C ASN A 51 19.59 0.99 -11.69
N VAL A 52 18.45 0.91 -10.99
CA VAL A 52 17.75 -0.36 -10.74
C VAL A 52 17.36 -1.00 -12.08
N PRO A 53 17.63 -2.32 -12.26
CA PRO A 53 17.22 -3.09 -13.43
C PRO A 53 15.72 -3.00 -13.76
N GLU A 54 15.39 -2.98 -15.05
CA GLU A 54 14.00 -2.81 -15.52
C GLU A 54 13.05 -3.92 -15.04
N ASP A 55 13.55 -5.15 -14.87
CA ASP A 55 12.79 -6.28 -14.33
C ASP A 55 12.38 -6.07 -12.87
N LEU A 56 13.27 -5.51 -12.05
CA LEU A 56 12.93 -5.11 -10.68
C LEU A 56 11.98 -3.90 -10.67
N VAL A 57 12.15 -2.94 -11.57
CA VAL A 57 11.22 -1.80 -11.70
C VAL A 57 9.82 -2.28 -12.04
N ALA A 58 9.68 -3.28 -12.91
CA ALA A 58 8.39 -3.88 -13.23
C ALA A 58 7.72 -4.51 -11.99
N LEU A 59 8.48 -5.19 -11.13
CA LEU A 59 7.96 -5.70 -9.86
C LEU A 59 7.53 -4.57 -8.91
N TYR A 60 8.31 -3.49 -8.82
CA TYR A 60 7.96 -2.36 -7.96
C TYR A 60 6.67 -1.67 -8.40
N ALA A 61 6.40 -1.62 -9.70
CA ALA A 61 5.16 -1.09 -10.26
C ALA A 61 3.92 -1.89 -9.82
N GLU A 62 4.10 -3.16 -9.45
CA GLU A 62 3.04 -4.03 -8.90
C GLU A 62 3.03 -4.08 -7.35
N ASP A 63 3.73 -3.16 -6.67
CA ASP A 63 3.89 -3.15 -5.20
C ASP A 63 4.60 -4.41 -4.66
N ILE A 64 5.39 -5.07 -5.53
CA ILE A 64 6.20 -6.24 -5.17
C ILE A 64 7.63 -5.76 -4.89
N LEU A 65 8.01 -5.80 -3.61
CA LEU A 65 9.37 -5.48 -3.15
C LEU A 65 10.07 -6.78 -2.74
N PRO A 66 10.83 -7.44 -3.64
CA PRO A 66 11.56 -8.65 -3.31
C PRO A 66 12.65 -8.42 -2.24
N ASP A 67 12.99 -9.48 -1.49
CA ASP A 67 14.09 -9.48 -0.49
C ASP A 67 15.44 -9.77 -1.18
N ASP A 68 15.75 -9.00 -2.23
CA ASP A 68 17.05 -9.03 -2.91
C ASP A 68 17.90 -7.80 -2.54
N GLN A 69 19.20 -7.88 -2.83
CA GLN A 69 20.16 -6.85 -2.42
C GLN A 69 19.86 -5.46 -3.00
N VAL A 70 19.41 -5.37 -4.25
CA VAL A 70 19.11 -4.09 -4.91
C VAL A 70 17.89 -3.46 -4.27
N THR A 71 16.80 -4.21 -4.12
CA THR A 71 15.58 -3.74 -3.45
C THR A 71 15.84 -3.34 -2.00
N CYS A 72 16.66 -4.11 -1.29
CA CYS A 72 17.05 -3.75 0.07
C CYS A 72 17.73 -2.39 0.13
N CYS A 73 18.63 -2.10 -0.82
CA CYS A 73 19.32 -0.82 -0.87
C CYS A 73 18.41 0.33 -1.35
N VAL A 74 17.39 0.06 -2.18
CA VAL A 74 16.33 1.03 -2.51
C VAL A 74 15.63 1.50 -1.25
N ILE A 75 15.18 0.56 -0.43
CA ILE A 75 14.48 0.89 0.82
C ILE A 75 15.39 1.62 1.81
N ARG A 76 16.68 1.24 1.90
CA ARG A 76 17.67 2.00 2.68
C ARG A 76 17.78 3.45 2.20
N CYS A 77 17.95 3.66 0.89
CA CYS A 77 18.03 5.00 0.30
C CYS A 77 16.80 5.85 0.64
N VAL A 78 15.60 5.26 0.55
CA VAL A 78 14.35 5.94 0.90
C VAL A 78 14.35 6.37 2.36
N GLY A 79 14.69 5.46 3.29
CA GLY A 79 14.77 5.78 4.71
C GLY A 79 15.74 6.93 5.01
N MET A 80 16.91 6.92 4.35
CA MET A 80 17.93 7.97 4.51
C MET A 80 17.46 9.32 3.95
N ARG A 81 16.87 9.36 2.75
CA ARG A 81 16.39 10.61 2.13
C ARG A 81 15.18 11.21 2.85
N LEU A 82 14.35 10.37 3.46
CA LEU A 82 13.28 10.82 4.33
C LEU A 82 13.77 11.28 5.71
N GLY A 83 15.06 11.10 6.02
CA GLY A 83 15.67 11.51 7.29
C GLY A 83 15.24 10.68 8.50
N ILE A 84 14.60 9.53 8.27
CA ILE A 84 14.07 8.64 9.31
C ILE A 84 14.98 7.45 9.59
N TYR A 85 16.02 7.23 8.79
CA TYR A 85 16.93 6.11 8.96
C TYR A 85 18.37 6.56 8.69
N ASP A 86 19.29 6.09 9.51
CA ASP A 86 20.72 6.14 9.25
C ASP A 86 21.39 4.84 9.70
N ASP A 87 22.57 4.54 9.16
CA ASP A 87 23.24 3.26 9.42
C ASP A 87 23.80 3.14 10.85
N MET A 88 24.03 4.26 11.53
CA MET A 88 24.62 4.27 12.87
C MET A 88 23.55 4.05 13.93
N ASN A 89 22.41 4.74 13.82
CA ASN A 89 21.34 4.73 14.82
C ASN A 89 20.14 3.85 14.41
N GLY A 90 20.05 3.47 13.13
CA GLY A 90 18.89 2.76 12.59
C GLY A 90 17.71 3.70 12.35
N LEU A 91 16.49 3.18 12.52
CA LEU A 91 15.25 3.96 12.34
C LEU A 91 15.01 4.90 13.53
N ASP A 92 14.88 6.19 13.24
CA ASP A 92 14.43 7.22 14.17
C ASP A 92 12.92 7.08 14.43
N VAL A 93 12.60 6.50 15.58
CA VAL A 93 11.23 6.19 16.01
C VAL A 93 10.38 7.46 16.19
N ASP A 94 10.99 8.57 16.60
CA ASP A 94 10.29 9.81 16.86
C ASP A 94 9.93 10.52 15.55
N LYS A 95 10.90 10.65 14.63
CA LYS A 95 10.62 11.18 13.28
C LYS A 95 9.65 10.31 12.50
N GLN A 96 9.76 8.98 12.63
CA GLN A 96 8.82 8.09 11.98
C GLN A 96 7.39 8.28 12.52
N TYR A 97 7.24 8.46 13.84
CA TYR A 97 5.93 8.78 14.44
C TYR A 97 5.37 10.09 13.90
N GLU A 98 6.16 11.18 13.90
CA GLU A 98 5.71 12.48 13.39
C GLU A 98 5.17 12.42 11.95
N ARG A 99 5.75 11.55 11.11
CA ARG A 99 5.31 11.36 9.72
C ARG A 99 3.99 10.60 9.57
N VAL A 100 3.62 9.76 10.53
CA VAL A 100 2.46 8.87 10.39
C VAL A 100 1.38 9.11 11.44
N LYS A 101 1.61 9.99 12.43
CA LYS A 101 0.71 10.22 13.57
C LYS A 101 -0.74 10.51 13.16
N ASP A 102 -0.94 11.26 12.09
CA ASP A 102 -2.29 11.61 11.60
C ASP A 102 -3.05 10.41 11.01
N ARG A 103 -2.37 9.29 10.74
CA ARG A 103 -2.92 8.04 10.21
C ARG A 103 -2.99 6.93 11.26
N LEU A 104 -2.57 7.19 12.50
CA LEU A 104 -2.58 6.22 13.58
C LEU A 104 -3.90 6.25 14.34
N THR A 105 -4.42 5.07 14.67
CA THR A 105 -5.60 4.89 15.53
C THR A 105 -5.21 4.56 16.98
N ILE A 106 -3.91 4.53 17.28
CA ILE A 106 -3.34 4.17 18.58
C ILE A 106 -2.52 5.35 19.11
N ASP A 107 -2.35 5.41 20.42
CA ASP A 107 -1.55 6.46 21.06
C ASP A 107 -0.05 6.33 20.75
N GLU A 108 0.65 7.45 20.91
CA GLU A 108 2.09 7.57 20.66
C GLU A 108 2.92 6.53 21.42
N ALA A 109 2.64 6.33 22.71
CA ALA A 109 3.43 5.45 23.55
C ALA A 109 3.27 3.99 23.11
N THR A 110 2.05 3.58 22.74
CA THR A 110 1.77 2.26 22.18
C THR A 110 2.45 2.08 20.83
N TYR A 111 2.37 3.06 19.92
CA TYR A 111 3.04 3.00 18.61
C TYR A 111 4.56 2.86 18.75
N LYS A 112 5.20 3.77 19.49
CA LYS A 112 6.66 3.80 19.64
C LYS A 112 7.17 2.54 20.33
N ARG A 113 6.43 2.00 21.30
CA ARG A 113 6.76 0.71 21.95
C ARG A 113 6.67 -0.46 20.97
N GLY A 114 5.60 -0.54 20.19
CA GLY A 114 5.43 -1.57 19.16
C GLY A 114 6.55 -1.53 18.11
N LEU A 115 6.86 -0.34 17.61
CA LEU A 115 7.93 -0.12 16.64
C LEU A 115 9.30 -0.57 17.17
N ARG A 116 9.69 -0.15 18.38
CA ARG A 116 10.95 -0.56 19.02
C ARG A 116 11.04 -2.08 19.21
N ASN A 117 9.94 -2.72 19.61
CA ASN A 117 9.91 -4.17 19.79
C ASN A 117 10.06 -4.91 18.46
N CYS A 118 9.38 -4.45 17.41
CA CYS A 118 9.56 -5.03 16.07
C CYS A 118 11.01 -4.89 15.57
N ILE A 119 11.61 -3.69 15.69
CA ILE A 119 12.99 -3.43 15.26
C ILE A 119 13.96 -4.41 15.91
N ARG A 120 13.80 -4.68 17.21
CA ARG A 120 14.63 -5.65 17.94
C ARG A 120 14.42 -7.07 17.40
N ASN A 121 13.19 -7.45 17.12
CA ASN A 121 12.83 -8.81 16.69
C ASN A 121 13.31 -9.13 15.28
N VAL A 122 13.13 -8.21 14.31
CA VAL A 122 13.48 -8.46 12.90
C VAL A 122 14.99 -8.63 12.66
N GLN A 123 15.81 -8.16 13.61
CA GLN A 123 17.27 -8.26 13.57
C GLN A 123 17.83 -9.41 14.43
N ARG A 124 17.04 -9.99 15.34
CA ARG A 124 17.53 -10.92 16.35
C ARG A 124 18.11 -12.18 15.70
N GLY A 125 19.37 -12.49 16.01
CA GLY A 125 20.06 -13.69 15.54
C GLY A 125 20.41 -13.69 14.05
N ARG A 126 20.34 -12.54 13.37
CA ARG A 126 20.62 -12.42 11.93
C ARG A 126 21.93 -11.66 11.72
N ASN A 127 22.73 -12.13 10.77
CA ASN A 127 23.86 -11.37 10.24
C ASN A 127 23.36 -10.63 8.99
N LEU A 128 23.07 -9.34 9.14
CA LEU A 128 22.47 -8.50 8.10
C LEU A 128 23.44 -7.41 7.69
N ASN A 129 23.58 -7.21 6.39
CA ASN A 129 24.23 -6.03 5.85
C ASN A 129 23.36 -4.77 6.06
N ALA A 130 23.93 -3.60 5.79
CA ALA A 130 23.25 -2.32 6.03
C ALA A 130 21.92 -2.19 5.26
N CYS A 131 21.88 -2.65 4.01
CA CYS A 131 20.67 -2.61 3.19
C CYS A 131 19.60 -3.57 3.70
N GLU A 132 19.96 -4.83 3.97
CA GLU A 132 19.01 -5.83 4.49
C GLU A 132 18.41 -5.38 5.83
N ARG A 133 19.24 -4.81 6.71
CA ARG A 133 18.79 -4.27 8.00
C ARG A 133 17.75 -3.18 7.83
N ALA A 134 18.04 -2.19 6.97
CA ALA A 134 17.12 -1.10 6.68
C ALA A 134 15.81 -1.61 6.06
N TYR A 135 15.93 -2.53 5.08
CA TYR A 135 14.81 -3.16 4.40
C TYR A 135 13.84 -3.80 5.38
N LEU A 136 14.35 -4.67 6.26
CA LEU A 136 13.53 -5.39 7.23
C LEU A 136 12.85 -4.46 8.23
N ILE A 137 13.57 -3.46 8.73
CA ILE A 137 13.02 -2.48 9.67
C ILE A 137 11.90 -1.68 8.99
N ILE A 138 12.16 -1.12 7.82
CA ILE A 138 11.23 -0.19 7.16
C ILE A 138 10.00 -0.93 6.61
N THR A 139 10.16 -2.12 6.04
CA THR A 139 9.04 -2.86 5.43
C THR A 139 8.21 -3.64 6.43
N ARG A 140 8.82 -4.19 7.49
CA ARG A 140 8.12 -5.10 8.43
C ARG A 140 7.65 -4.41 9.69
N CYS A 141 8.28 -3.31 10.12
CA CYS A 141 7.97 -2.69 11.41
C CYS A 141 7.04 -1.49 11.36
N GLN A 142 6.68 -0.99 10.17
CA GLN A 142 5.75 0.15 10.06
C GLN A 142 4.30 -0.19 10.45
N GLY A 143 3.99 -1.46 10.78
CA GLY A 143 2.64 -1.93 11.08
C GLY A 143 1.73 -1.84 9.86
N GLY A 144 0.52 -2.39 9.92
CA GLY A 144 -0.46 -2.29 8.82
C GLY A 144 -0.86 -0.84 8.47
N THR A 145 -0.37 0.15 9.19
CA THR A 145 -0.70 1.58 9.09
C THR A 145 -0.49 2.17 7.69
N VAL A 146 0.59 1.80 6.99
CA VAL A 146 0.83 2.34 5.63
C VAL A 146 -0.15 1.75 4.63
N ARG A 147 -0.31 0.43 4.62
CA ARG A 147 -1.20 -0.26 3.66
C ARG A 147 -2.68 0.03 3.92
N ASN A 148 -3.07 0.15 5.19
CA ASN A 148 -4.44 0.53 5.55
C ASN A 148 -4.74 2.01 5.24
N SER A 149 -3.75 2.92 5.37
CA SER A 149 -3.93 4.33 4.99
C SER A 149 -4.07 4.53 3.48
N ILE A 150 -3.36 3.73 2.67
CA ILE A 150 -3.51 3.75 1.20
C ILE A 150 -4.90 3.27 0.81
N ASN A 151 -5.39 2.18 1.39
CA ASN A 151 -6.75 1.69 1.13
C ASN A 151 -7.84 2.69 1.54
N GLN A 152 -7.62 3.44 2.63
CA GLN A 152 -8.52 4.50 3.05
C GLN A 152 -8.49 5.68 2.07
N GLN A 153 -7.30 6.16 1.67
CA GLN A 153 -7.16 7.20 0.65
C GLN A 153 -7.78 6.77 -0.68
N LEU A 154 -7.57 5.53 -1.13
CA LEU A 154 -8.21 4.99 -2.33
C LEU A 154 -9.74 5.04 -2.28
N ASN A 155 -10.35 4.94 -1.10
CA ASN A 155 -11.80 5.08 -0.95
C ASN A 155 -12.24 6.56 -0.95
N GLU A 156 -11.40 7.48 -0.47
CA GLU A 156 -11.68 8.93 -0.47
C GLU A 156 -11.54 9.56 -1.87
N ILE A 157 -10.76 8.94 -2.76
CA ILE A 157 -10.53 9.42 -4.13
C ILE A 157 -11.54 8.82 -5.13
N LYS A 158 -12.23 7.74 -4.77
CA LYS A 158 -13.32 7.17 -5.57
C LYS A 158 -14.51 8.12 -5.56
N ILE A 159 -14.89 8.62 -6.73
CA ILE A 159 -16.17 9.28 -6.92
C ILE A 159 -17.19 8.20 -7.27
N CYS A 160 -18.16 8.03 -6.39
CA CYS A 160 -19.35 7.20 -6.61
C CYS A 160 -20.56 8.14 -6.47
N ASP A 161 -21.34 8.28 -7.54
CA ASP A 161 -22.65 8.94 -7.50
C ASP A 161 -23.76 7.96 -7.09
#